data_AF-A0A2S9I5Y3-F1
#
_entry.id   AF-A0A2S9I5Y3-F1
#
_cell.length_a   1.000
_cell.length_b   1.000
_cell.length_c   1.000
_cell.angle_alpha   90.00
_cell.angle_beta   90.00
_cell.angle_gamma   90.00
#
_symmetry.space_group_name_H-M   'P 1'
#
loop_
_entity.id
_entity.type
_entity.pdbx_description
1 polymer ?
#
loop_
_entity_poly.entity_id
_entity_poly.type
_entity_poly.pdbx_seq_one_letter_code
_entity_poly.pdbx_strand_id
1 'polypeptide(L)'
;MKLTIIGATGFVGPEIVKEALSRGHQVVAVSRSADKLAAQSGLTVAQGDVHDVQWLSGVLKGQDAVISAYNPGWAESDLYEKFTRGSDLILQAVKASGVKRLLVVGGAGSLEVAPGVELVDTEVFPANIKPGALGARDLRNRLQAEEQALDWTYLSPAAMLEPGPRTGTFRLGTTSLLMNGEHPASISVADLAVAIVDEIEKPQHIRQQFTAAY
;
A
#
# COMPACT_ATOMS: atom_id res chain seq x y z
N MET A 1 -2.63 -12.80 -13.47
CA MET A 1 -2.08 -11.44 -13.70
C MET A 1 -0.60 -11.44 -13.38
N LYS A 2 0.17 -10.56 -14.02
CA LYS A 2 1.55 -10.21 -13.70
C LYS A 2 1.54 -8.98 -12.78
N LEU A 3 1.99 -9.14 -11.55
CA LEU A 3 1.92 -8.12 -10.51
C LEU A 3 3.32 -7.75 -10.07
N THR A 4 3.61 -6.45 -9.95
CA THR A 4 4.79 -6.01 -9.19
C THR A 4 4.38 -5.57 -7.80
N ILE A 5 5.08 -6.05 -6.78
CA ILE A 5 4.90 -5.66 -5.38
C ILE A 5 6.15 -4.93 -4.90
N ILE A 6 6.03 -3.63 -4.64
CA ILE A 6 7.08 -2.79 -4.06
C ILE A 6 6.96 -2.82 -2.54
N GLY A 7 8.08 -2.95 -1.83
CA GLY A 7 8.07 -3.12 -0.37
C GLY A 7 7.76 -4.57 0.03
N ALA A 8 8.07 -5.54 -0.82
CA ALA A 8 7.73 -6.95 -0.67
C ALA A 8 8.31 -7.62 0.60
N THR A 9 9.31 -7.03 1.24
CA THR A 9 9.93 -7.53 2.48
C THR A 9 9.60 -6.67 3.72
N GLY A 10 8.66 -5.73 3.58
CA GLY A 10 8.18 -4.88 4.67
C GLY A 10 7.19 -5.60 5.59
N PHE A 11 6.44 -4.84 6.39
CA PHE A 11 5.44 -5.42 7.31
C PHE A 11 4.26 -6.06 6.58
N VAL A 12 3.74 -5.41 5.52
CA VAL A 12 2.57 -5.88 4.76
C VAL A 12 2.96 -6.70 3.52
N GLY A 13 4.07 -6.34 2.87
CA GLY A 13 4.52 -6.92 1.60
C GLY A 13 4.53 -8.44 1.52
N PRO A 14 5.08 -9.17 2.53
CA PRO A 14 5.14 -10.64 2.49
C PRO A 14 3.78 -11.31 2.39
N GLU A 15 2.76 -10.82 3.11
CA GLU A 15 1.41 -11.39 3.02
C GLU A 15 0.74 -11.04 1.68
N ILE A 16 1.03 -9.87 1.08
CA ILE A 16 0.55 -9.56 -0.28
C ILE A 16 1.18 -10.51 -1.30
N VAL A 17 2.49 -10.75 -1.22
CA VAL A 17 3.20 -11.71 -2.10
C VAL A 17 2.59 -13.10 -1.96
N LYS A 18 2.41 -13.56 -0.72
CA LYS A 18 1.83 -14.87 -0.40
C LYS A 18 0.40 -15.00 -0.91
N GLU A 19 -0.46 -14.02 -0.62
CA GLU A 19 -1.85 -14.03 -1.09
C GLU A 19 -1.90 -14.05 -2.62
N ALA A 20 -1.12 -13.18 -3.28
CA ALA A 20 -1.11 -13.10 -4.73
C ALA A 20 -0.64 -14.41 -5.41
N LEU A 21 0.42 -15.02 -4.90
CA LEU A 21 0.92 -16.29 -5.41
C LEU A 21 -0.07 -17.44 -5.17
N SER A 22 -0.75 -17.45 -4.01
CA SER A 22 -1.76 -18.47 -3.70
C SER A 22 -2.95 -18.46 -4.67
N ARG A 23 -3.23 -17.30 -5.29
CA ARG A 23 -4.26 -17.11 -6.32
C ARG A 23 -3.74 -17.32 -7.75
N GLY A 24 -2.50 -17.76 -7.90
CA GLY A 24 -1.89 -18.09 -9.19
C GLY A 24 -1.39 -16.88 -9.99
N HIS A 25 -1.24 -15.70 -9.36
CA HIS A 25 -0.59 -14.57 -10.02
C HIS A 25 0.92 -14.82 -10.19
N GLN A 26 1.49 -14.18 -11.21
CA GLN A 26 2.94 -14.10 -11.38
C GLN A 26 3.40 -12.82 -10.68
N VAL A 27 4.31 -12.92 -9.73
CA VAL A 27 4.72 -11.81 -8.87
C VAL A 27 6.18 -11.44 -9.14
N VAL A 28 6.42 -10.16 -9.41
CA VAL A 28 7.73 -9.54 -9.29
C VAL A 28 7.80 -8.81 -7.95
N ALA A 29 8.61 -9.32 -7.03
CA ALA A 29 8.83 -8.69 -5.73
C ALA A 29 10.04 -7.74 -5.80
N VAL A 30 9.79 -6.45 -5.63
CA VAL A 30 10.83 -5.42 -5.56
C VAL A 30 11.31 -5.28 -4.12
N SER A 31 12.61 -5.50 -3.90
CA SER A 31 13.25 -5.38 -2.60
C SER A 31 14.70 -4.92 -2.72
N ARG A 32 15.21 -4.27 -1.67
CA ARG A 32 16.65 -3.97 -1.54
C ARG A 32 17.47 -5.21 -1.13
N SER A 33 16.82 -6.19 -0.50
CA SER A 33 17.47 -7.40 0.05
C SER A 33 16.76 -8.65 -0.45
N ALA A 34 17.35 -9.33 -1.43
CA ALA A 34 16.77 -10.51 -2.06
C ALA A 34 16.66 -11.71 -1.08
N ASP A 35 17.59 -11.80 -0.12
CA ASP A 35 17.72 -12.96 0.78
C ASP A 35 16.54 -13.20 1.73
N LYS A 36 15.62 -12.23 1.83
CA LYS A 36 14.45 -12.31 2.71
C LYS A 36 13.24 -12.99 2.08
N LEU A 37 13.28 -13.30 0.78
CA LEU A 37 12.19 -13.98 0.08
C LEU A 37 12.67 -15.36 -0.41
N ALA A 38 12.06 -16.41 0.13
CA ALA A 38 12.34 -17.77 -0.33
C ALA A 38 11.88 -17.94 -1.79
N ALA A 39 12.70 -18.63 -2.59
CA ALA A 39 12.34 -18.97 -3.95
C ALA A 39 11.10 -19.87 -3.96
N GLN A 40 10.12 -19.51 -4.79
CA GLN A 40 8.89 -20.28 -4.98
C GLN A 40 8.33 -20.03 -6.39
N SER A 41 7.52 -20.97 -6.87
CA SER A 41 6.94 -20.88 -8.22
C SER A 41 6.10 -19.61 -8.39
N GLY A 42 6.24 -18.96 -9.54
CA GLY A 42 5.54 -17.70 -9.83
C GLY A 42 6.14 -16.45 -9.19
N LEU A 43 7.20 -16.57 -8.38
CA LEU A 43 7.90 -15.43 -7.78
C LEU A 43 9.24 -15.14 -8.48
N THR A 44 9.39 -13.90 -8.94
CA THR A 44 10.66 -13.33 -9.38
C THR A 44 11.06 -12.21 -8.42
N VAL A 45 12.28 -12.22 -7.93
CA VAL A 45 12.80 -11.12 -7.09
C VAL A 45 13.56 -10.13 -7.97
N ALA A 46 13.12 -8.87 -7.96
CA ALA A 46 13.82 -7.76 -8.59
C ALA A 46 14.56 -6.96 -7.51
N GLN A 47 15.86 -7.21 -7.37
CA GLN A 47 16.68 -6.50 -6.39
C GLN A 47 17.09 -5.13 -6.92
N GLY A 48 16.79 -4.07 -6.16
CA GLY A 48 17.17 -2.70 -6.52
C GLY A 48 16.61 -1.66 -5.57
N ASP A 49 16.78 -0.39 -5.94
CA ASP A 49 16.34 0.77 -5.18
C ASP A 49 15.17 1.47 -5.91
N VAL A 50 14.12 1.79 -5.16
CA VAL A 50 12.97 2.54 -5.66
C VAL A 50 13.31 3.97 -6.05
N HIS A 51 14.47 4.49 -5.59
CA HIS A 51 14.95 5.81 -6.01
C HIS A 51 15.53 5.81 -7.43
N ASP A 52 15.84 4.65 -8.01
CA ASP A 52 16.24 4.52 -9.42
C ASP A 52 14.99 4.35 -10.30
N VAL A 53 14.47 5.48 -10.81
CA VAL A 53 13.25 5.52 -11.63
C VAL A 53 13.41 4.77 -12.95
N GLN A 54 14.60 4.83 -13.57
CA GLN A 54 14.82 4.17 -14.85
C GLN A 54 14.83 2.65 -14.66
N TRP A 55 15.54 2.17 -13.65
CA TRP A 55 15.53 0.76 -13.28
C TRP A 55 14.12 0.30 -12.92
N LEU A 56 13.43 1.01 -12.01
CA LEU A 56 12.11 0.62 -11.56
C LEU A 56 11.11 0.59 -12.72
N SER A 57 11.07 1.62 -13.57
CA SER A 57 10.18 1.62 -14.74
C SER A 57 10.44 0.46 -15.71
N GLY A 58 11.70 0.03 -15.86
CA GLY A 58 12.08 -1.17 -16.61
C GLY A 58 11.51 -2.45 -16.00
N VAL A 59 11.59 -2.59 -14.68
CA VAL A 59 11.01 -3.72 -13.92
C VAL A 59 9.47 -3.75 -14.03
N LEU A 60 8.84 -2.58 -14.04
CA LEU A 60 7.38 -2.44 -14.11
C LEU A 60 6.81 -2.68 -15.51
N LYS A 61 7.64 -2.62 -16.57
CA LYS A 61 7.15 -2.71 -17.95
C LYS A 61 6.51 -4.07 -18.25
N GLY A 62 5.30 -4.04 -18.82
CA GLY A 62 4.55 -5.24 -19.20
C GLY A 62 3.88 -5.98 -18.03
N GLN A 63 3.83 -5.37 -16.86
CA GLN A 63 3.03 -5.83 -15.72
C GLN A 63 1.58 -5.37 -15.88
N ASP A 64 0.64 -6.14 -15.32
CA ASP A 64 -0.79 -5.81 -15.36
C ASP A 64 -1.13 -4.77 -14.28
N ALA A 65 -0.50 -4.86 -13.10
CA ALA A 65 -0.70 -3.91 -12.00
C ALA A 65 0.54 -3.79 -11.10
N VAL A 66 0.64 -2.65 -10.41
CA VAL A 66 1.64 -2.39 -9.38
C VAL A 66 0.95 -2.22 -8.03
N ILE A 67 1.43 -2.93 -7.02
CA ILE A 67 1.06 -2.73 -5.62
C ILE A 67 2.25 -2.10 -4.90
N SER A 68 2.07 -0.90 -4.38
CA SER A 68 3.07 -0.22 -3.55
C SER A 68 2.75 -0.37 -2.08
N ALA A 69 3.50 -1.23 -1.39
CA ALA A 69 3.56 -1.30 0.07
C ALA A 69 4.84 -0.61 0.60
N TYR A 70 5.30 0.42 -0.11
CA TYR A 70 6.50 1.16 0.25
C TYR A 70 6.34 1.88 1.59
N ASN A 71 7.35 1.74 2.44
CA ASN A 71 7.53 2.53 3.64
C ASN A 71 9.05 2.74 3.83
N PRO A 72 9.54 3.96 4.10
CA PRO A 72 10.96 4.21 4.29
C PRO A 72 11.51 3.59 5.60
N GLY A 73 10.63 3.23 6.53
CA GLY A 73 10.94 2.75 7.88
C GLY A 73 10.53 3.77 8.93
N TRP A 74 9.75 3.36 9.94
CA TRP A 74 9.21 4.26 10.96
C TRP A 74 10.25 4.87 11.91
N ALA A 75 11.48 4.34 11.92
CA ALA A 75 12.57 4.83 12.76
C ALA A 75 13.45 5.89 12.07
N GLU A 76 13.10 6.29 10.84
CA GLU A 76 13.86 7.29 10.08
C GLU A 76 13.68 8.70 10.66
N SER A 77 14.78 9.48 10.73
CA SER A 77 14.76 10.85 11.27
C SER A 77 13.99 11.83 10.37
N ASP A 78 14.14 11.69 9.05
CA ASP A 78 13.49 12.53 8.03
C ASP A 78 12.31 11.78 7.41
N LEU A 79 11.46 11.21 8.27
CA LEU A 79 10.42 10.26 7.88
C LEU A 79 9.45 10.83 6.84
N TYR A 80 9.02 12.08 7.01
CA TYR A 80 8.10 12.74 6.07
C TYR A 80 8.75 12.92 4.69
N GLU A 81 9.96 13.47 4.64
CA GLU A 81 10.70 13.74 3.41
C GLU A 81 11.03 12.44 2.67
N LYS A 82 11.47 11.40 3.39
CA LYS A 82 11.75 10.09 2.78
C LYS A 82 10.50 9.42 2.24
N PHE A 83 9.39 9.50 2.98
CA PHE A 83 8.12 8.92 2.53
C PHE A 83 7.63 9.60 1.25
N THR A 84 7.56 10.94 1.27
CA THR A 84 7.08 11.73 0.13
C THR A 84 7.98 11.53 -1.09
N ARG A 85 9.31 11.64 -0.93
CA ARG A 85 10.27 11.47 -2.01
C ARG A 85 10.23 10.08 -2.63
N GLY A 86 10.22 9.02 -1.81
CA GLY A 86 10.16 7.64 -2.31
C GLY A 86 8.86 7.36 -3.06
N SER A 87 7.73 7.84 -2.52
CA SER A 87 6.42 7.71 -3.17
C SER A 87 6.36 8.41 -4.53
N ASP A 88 6.99 9.57 -4.66
CA ASP A 88 7.01 10.34 -5.91
C ASP A 88 7.82 9.65 -7.00
N LEU A 89 8.96 9.08 -6.63
CA LEU A 89 9.80 8.35 -7.57
C LEU A 89 9.13 7.05 -8.03
N ILE A 90 8.42 6.36 -7.12
CA ILE A 90 7.59 5.22 -7.47
C ILE A 90 6.49 5.63 -8.46
N LEU A 91 5.77 6.72 -8.18
CA LEU A 91 4.72 7.21 -9.07
C LEU A 91 5.25 7.60 -10.45
N GLN A 92 6.41 8.27 -10.51
CA GLN A 92 7.10 8.57 -11.76
C GLN A 92 7.47 7.30 -12.52
N ALA A 93 8.02 6.29 -11.85
CA ALA A 93 8.39 5.03 -12.49
C ALA A 93 7.17 4.26 -13.02
N VAL A 94 6.06 4.23 -12.27
CA VAL A 94 4.79 3.62 -12.71
C VAL A 94 4.31 4.28 -13.99
N LYS A 95 4.25 5.62 -14.04
CA LYS A 95 3.87 6.36 -15.26
C LYS A 95 4.80 6.05 -16.44
N ALA A 96 6.11 6.11 -16.21
CA ALA A 96 7.12 5.86 -17.24
C ALA A 96 7.07 4.43 -17.80
N SER A 97 6.64 3.46 -16.98
CA SER A 97 6.50 2.06 -17.41
C SER A 97 5.30 1.80 -18.33
N GLY A 98 4.32 2.71 -18.34
CA GLY A 98 3.06 2.57 -19.07
C GLY A 98 1.99 1.73 -18.36
N VAL A 99 2.27 1.17 -17.17
CA VAL A 99 1.28 0.45 -16.37
C VAL A 99 0.19 1.41 -15.89
N LYS A 100 -1.08 0.99 -16.01
CA LYS A 100 -2.25 1.80 -15.66
C LYS A 100 -2.77 1.56 -14.25
N ARG A 101 -2.76 0.31 -13.79
CA ARG A 101 -3.31 -0.06 -12.49
C ARG A 101 -2.26 0.09 -11.39
N LEU A 102 -2.54 0.98 -10.43
CA LEU A 102 -1.71 1.19 -9.23
C LEU A 102 -2.57 1.02 -7.97
N LEU A 103 -2.16 0.18 -7.04
CA LEU A 103 -2.72 0.15 -5.69
C LEU A 103 -1.65 0.57 -4.69
N VAL A 104 -1.97 1.54 -3.84
CA VAL A 104 -1.08 2.02 -2.79
C VAL A 104 -1.61 1.57 -1.44
N VAL A 105 -0.76 0.91 -0.64
CA VAL A 105 -1.00 0.71 0.79
C VAL A 105 -0.66 2.02 1.49
N GLY A 106 -1.70 2.71 1.93
CA GLY A 106 -1.64 4.00 2.58
C GLY A 106 -1.44 3.92 4.08
N GLY A 107 -2.03 4.87 4.80
CA GLY A 107 -2.03 4.91 6.26
C GLY A 107 -3.39 5.27 6.84
N ALA A 108 -3.71 4.71 8.01
CA ALA A 108 -4.93 4.98 8.76
C ALA A 108 -5.10 6.47 9.11
N GLY A 109 -4.02 7.24 9.16
CA GLY A 109 -4.04 8.68 9.45
C GLY A 109 -4.94 9.50 8.52
N SER A 110 -5.18 9.02 7.29
CA SER A 110 -6.06 9.65 6.29
C SER A 110 -7.55 9.26 6.41
N LEU A 111 -7.92 8.48 7.42
CA LEU A 111 -9.31 8.11 7.69
C LEU A 111 -9.99 9.17 8.54
N GLU A 112 -11.23 9.51 8.21
CA GLU A 112 -12.05 10.47 8.94
C GLU A 112 -12.57 9.88 10.26
N VAL A 113 -12.34 10.59 11.36
CA VAL A 113 -12.93 10.31 12.68
C VAL A 113 -14.20 11.12 12.94
N ALA A 114 -14.37 12.21 12.18
CA ALA A 114 -15.58 13.03 12.10
C ALA A 114 -15.60 13.70 10.71
N PRO A 115 -16.74 14.24 10.23
CA PRO A 115 -16.80 14.90 8.93
C PRO A 115 -15.72 15.97 8.77
N GLY A 116 -14.81 15.79 7.80
CA GLY A 116 -13.71 16.72 7.53
C GLY A 116 -12.56 16.70 8.54
N VAL A 117 -12.53 15.74 9.48
CA VAL A 117 -11.46 15.58 10.47
C VAL A 117 -10.80 14.22 10.27
N GLU A 118 -9.58 14.21 9.74
CA GLU A 118 -8.79 12.99 9.58
C GLU A 118 -8.05 12.62 10.87
N LEU A 119 -7.82 11.32 11.06
CA LEU A 119 -7.21 10.75 12.27
C LEU A 119 -5.85 11.38 12.60
N VAL A 120 -5.03 11.69 11.58
CA VAL A 120 -3.71 12.31 11.75
C VAL A 120 -3.77 13.73 12.35
N ASP A 121 -4.90 14.42 12.21
CA ASP A 121 -5.11 15.77 12.73
C ASP A 121 -5.58 15.78 14.19
N THR A 122 -5.93 14.62 14.75
CA THR A 122 -6.34 14.51 16.16
C THR A 122 -5.17 14.76 17.12
N GLU A 123 -5.47 15.31 18.30
CA GLU A 123 -4.47 15.57 19.34
C GLU A 123 -3.85 14.28 19.91
N VAL A 124 -4.61 13.18 19.88
CA VAL A 124 -4.20 11.87 20.38
C VAL A 124 -3.35 11.08 19.38
N PHE A 125 -3.15 11.59 18.16
CA PHE A 125 -2.35 10.89 17.16
C PHE A 125 -0.88 10.77 17.61
N PRO A 126 -0.25 9.59 17.57
CA PRO A 126 1.09 9.43 18.13
C PRO A 126 2.14 10.27 17.37
N ALA A 127 2.78 11.18 18.08
CA ALA A 127 3.69 12.19 17.50
C ALA A 127 4.88 11.57 16.74
N ASN A 128 5.37 10.41 17.19
CA ASN A 128 6.51 9.73 16.60
C ASN A 128 6.25 9.17 15.18
N ILE A 129 5.00 8.87 14.83
CA ILE A 129 4.63 8.37 13.49
C ILE A 129 3.92 9.42 12.64
N LYS A 130 3.51 10.55 13.24
CA LYS A 130 2.81 11.66 12.56
C LYS A 130 3.51 12.12 11.27
N PRO A 131 4.84 12.31 11.22
CA PRO A 131 5.51 12.69 9.97
C PRO A 131 5.27 11.70 8.82
N GLY A 132 5.33 10.39 9.09
CA GLY A 132 5.06 9.38 8.06
C GLY A 132 3.59 9.32 7.65
N ALA A 133 2.67 9.48 8.61
CA ALA A 133 1.24 9.54 8.33
C ALA A 133 0.85 10.76 7.47
N LEU A 134 1.49 11.91 7.71
CA LEU A 134 1.34 13.10 6.87
C LEU A 134 1.85 12.86 5.45
N GLY A 135 3.02 12.23 5.30
CA GLY A 135 3.56 11.88 3.98
C GLY A 135 2.65 10.92 3.21
N ALA A 136 2.05 9.95 3.91
CA ALA A 136 1.07 9.04 3.32
C ALA A 136 -0.23 9.76 2.91
N ARG A 137 -0.72 10.71 3.72
CA ARG A 137 -1.87 11.58 3.37
C ARG A 137 -1.57 12.43 2.15
N ASP A 138 -0.39 13.01 2.05
CA ASP A 138 -0.04 13.88 0.93
C ASP A 138 0.13 13.10 -0.38
N LEU A 139 0.58 11.83 -0.31
CA LEU A 139 0.48 10.92 -1.45
C LEU A 139 -0.98 10.70 -1.88
N ARG A 140 -1.91 10.46 -0.94
CA ARG A 140 -3.34 10.33 -1.26
C ARG A 140 -3.89 11.60 -1.92
N ASN A 141 -3.58 12.76 -1.36
CA ASN A 141 -4.04 14.06 -1.89
C ASN A 141 -3.57 14.28 -3.34
N ARG A 142 -2.32 13.92 -3.65
CA ARG A 142 -1.77 14.02 -5.01
C ARG A 142 -2.45 13.07 -5.98
N LEU A 143 -2.70 11.83 -5.57
CA LEU A 143 -3.47 10.87 -6.37
C LEU A 143 -4.87 11.42 -6.69
N GLN A 144 -5.55 12.02 -5.71
CA GLN A 144 -6.86 12.65 -5.89
C GLN A 144 -6.83 13.87 -6.81
N ALA A 145 -5.82 14.73 -6.68
CA ALA A 145 -5.76 16.00 -7.38
C ALA A 145 -5.42 15.83 -8.87
N GLU A 146 -4.45 14.98 -9.22
CA GLU A 146 -3.78 15.08 -10.52
C GLU A 146 -3.55 13.75 -11.26
N GLU A 147 -3.92 12.60 -10.67
CA GLU A 147 -3.58 11.29 -11.24
C GLU A 147 -4.68 10.65 -12.08
N GLN A 148 -5.22 11.40 -13.04
CA GLN A 148 -6.19 10.85 -14.00
C GLN A 148 -5.55 9.86 -15.00
N ALA A 149 -4.22 9.88 -15.12
CA ALA A 149 -3.47 8.99 -16.02
C ALA A 149 -3.38 7.54 -15.53
N LEU A 150 -3.72 7.30 -14.26
CA LEU A 150 -3.66 5.99 -13.60
C LEU A 150 -5.05 5.60 -13.08
N ASP A 151 -5.30 4.29 -13.10
CA ASP A 151 -6.42 3.67 -12.40
C ASP A 151 -5.95 3.31 -10.99
N TRP A 152 -5.70 4.36 -10.21
CA TRP A 152 -5.13 4.22 -8.88
C TRP A 152 -6.18 3.80 -7.84
N THR A 153 -5.77 3.10 -6.79
CA THR A 153 -6.57 2.89 -5.58
C THR A 153 -5.69 3.13 -4.36
N TYR A 154 -6.22 3.80 -3.35
CA TYR A 154 -5.52 4.05 -2.10
C TYR A 154 -6.20 3.29 -0.97
N LEU A 155 -5.53 2.28 -0.42
CA LEU A 155 -6.07 1.50 0.69
C LEU A 155 -5.50 2.04 2.01
N SER A 156 -6.34 2.67 2.82
CA SER A 156 -5.98 3.03 4.19
C SER A 156 -6.25 1.84 5.11
N PRO A 157 -5.21 1.20 5.70
CA PRO A 157 -5.43 0.10 6.64
C PRO A 157 -6.22 0.59 7.86
N ALA A 158 -6.81 -0.35 8.61
CA ALA A 158 -7.37 -0.05 9.92
C ALA A 158 -6.32 0.59 10.85
N ALA A 159 -6.76 1.40 11.82
CA ALA A 159 -5.84 2.04 12.77
C ALA A 159 -5.02 1.01 13.58
N MET A 160 -5.62 -0.16 13.83
CA MET A 160 -4.96 -1.30 14.45
C MET A 160 -4.66 -2.36 13.39
N LEU A 161 -3.45 -2.35 12.85
CA LEU A 161 -2.96 -3.32 11.88
C LEU A 161 -1.92 -4.23 12.52
N GLU A 162 -2.22 -5.52 12.64
CA GLU A 162 -1.43 -6.47 13.43
C GLU A 162 -1.20 -7.79 12.67
N PRO A 163 -0.14 -8.55 12.97
CA PRO A 163 -0.04 -9.93 12.49
C PRO A 163 -1.23 -10.75 12.99
N GLY A 164 -1.79 -11.59 12.13
CA GLY A 164 -2.96 -12.37 12.50
C GLY A 164 -3.38 -13.34 11.39
N PRO A 165 -4.45 -14.11 11.62
CA PRO A 165 -4.90 -15.12 10.68
C PRO A 165 -5.49 -14.49 9.41
N ARG A 166 -5.39 -15.24 8.29
CA ARG A 166 -6.16 -15.00 7.06
C ARG A 166 -7.55 -15.60 7.25
N THR A 167 -8.55 -14.77 7.53
CA THR A 167 -9.95 -15.19 7.68
C THR A 167 -10.76 -14.99 6.41
N GLY A 168 -10.36 -14.04 5.56
CA GLY A 168 -11.12 -13.60 4.38
C GLY A 168 -12.44 -12.91 4.72
N THR A 169 -12.66 -12.52 5.99
CA THR A 169 -13.91 -11.90 6.45
C THR A 169 -13.60 -10.58 7.14
N PHE A 170 -14.02 -9.49 6.54
CA PHE A 170 -13.86 -8.12 7.04
C PHE A 170 -14.92 -7.24 6.37
N ARG A 171 -15.13 -6.05 6.94
CA ARG A 171 -15.94 -4.98 6.36
C ARG A 171 -15.06 -4.10 5.47
N LEU A 172 -15.66 -3.60 4.41
CA LEU A 172 -15.08 -2.53 3.60
C LEU A 172 -15.74 -1.20 3.94
N GLY A 173 -14.95 -0.12 3.87
CA GLY A 173 -15.41 1.26 3.99
C GLY A 173 -14.69 2.14 2.98
N THR A 174 -15.06 3.42 2.93
CA THR A 174 -14.44 4.40 2.05
C THR A 174 -13.40 5.22 2.82
N THR A 175 -13.78 6.40 3.31
CA THR A 175 -12.88 7.38 3.95
C THR A 175 -13.02 7.41 5.46
N SER A 176 -14.09 6.86 6.05
CA SER A 176 -14.29 6.90 7.50
C SER A 176 -13.52 5.79 8.22
N LEU A 177 -13.01 6.11 9.42
CA LEU A 177 -12.42 5.12 10.33
C LEU A 177 -13.50 4.09 10.72
N LEU A 178 -13.24 2.82 10.46
CA LEU A 178 -14.13 1.74 10.87
C LEU A 178 -13.98 1.47 12.37
N MET A 179 -15.11 1.43 13.07
CA MET A 179 -15.18 1.20 14.52
C MET A 179 -15.68 -0.22 14.82
N ASN A 180 -15.24 -0.77 15.95
CA ASN A 180 -15.78 -1.97 16.59
C ASN A 180 -16.28 -1.59 17.99
N GLY A 181 -17.57 -1.30 18.10
CA GLY A 181 -18.14 -0.65 19.29
C GLY A 181 -17.55 0.75 19.49
N GLU A 182 -17.02 1.00 20.68
CA GLU A 182 -16.43 2.30 21.05
C GLU A 182 -14.94 2.43 20.68
N HIS A 183 -14.36 1.40 20.05
CA HIS A 183 -12.93 1.36 19.73
C HIS A 183 -12.69 1.32 18.21
N PRO A 184 -11.57 1.85 17.71
CA PRO A 184 -11.16 1.61 16.33
C PRO A 184 -11.08 0.11 16.05
N ALA A 185 -11.66 -0.32 14.93
CA ALA A 185 -11.56 -1.70 14.49
C ALA A 185 -10.12 -2.06 14.10
N SER A 186 -9.78 -3.33 14.20
CA SER A 186 -8.50 -3.88 13.76
C SER A 186 -8.64 -4.66 12.46
N ILE A 187 -7.50 -4.98 11.85
CA ILE A 187 -7.40 -5.97 10.78
C ILE A 187 -6.08 -6.72 10.88
N SER A 188 -6.07 -8.00 10.53
CA SER A 188 -4.81 -8.71 10.37
C SER A 188 -4.09 -8.28 9.08
N VAL A 189 -2.76 -8.32 9.09
CA VAL A 189 -1.96 -8.09 7.87
C VAL A 189 -2.35 -9.08 6.75
N ALA A 190 -2.70 -10.30 7.10
CA ALA A 190 -3.11 -11.32 6.15
C ALA A 190 -4.47 -11.00 5.49
N ASP A 191 -5.45 -10.50 6.26
CA ASP A 191 -6.74 -10.08 5.70
C ASP A 191 -6.64 -8.75 4.95
N LEU A 192 -5.74 -7.85 5.36
CA LEU A 192 -5.41 -6.68 4.55
C LEU A 192 -4.88 -7.08 3.18
N ALA A 193 -4.02 -8.10 3.10
CA ALA A 193 -3.53 -8.64 1.84
C ALA A 193 -4.66 -9.26 0.99
N VAL A 194 -5.64 -9.93 1.60
CA VAL A 194 -6.86 -10.40 0.91
C VAL A 194 -7.60 -9.22 0.28
N ALA A 195 -7.88 -8.16 1.04
CA ALA A 195 -8.57 -6.96 0.53
C ALA A 195 -7.81 -6.29 -0.63
N ILE A 196 -6.47 -6.23 -0.54
CA ILE A 196 -5.60 -5.70 -1.61
C ILE A 196 -5.73 -6.52 -2.88
N VAL A 197 -5.62 -7.85 -2.78
CA VAL A 197 -5.64 -8.72 -3.97
C VAL A 197 -7.05 -8.82 -4.56
N ASP A 198 -8.10 -8.80 -3.72
CA ASP A 198 -9.50 -8.71 -4.18
C ASP A 198 -9.72 -7.46 -5.05
N GLU A 199 -9.23 -6.30 -4.61
CA GLU A 199 -9.35 -5.02 -5.33
C GLU A 199 -8.46 -4.95 -6.59
N ILE A 200 -7.41 -5.77 -6.67
CA ILE A 200 -6.63 -5.94 -7.91
C ILE A 200 -7.38 -6.82 -8.91
N GLU A 201 -7.96 -7.94 -8.46
CA GLU A 201 -8.67 -8.88 -9.33
C GLU A 201 -10.02 -8.35 -9.81
N LYS A 202 -10.74 -7.63 -8.93
CA LYS A 202 -12.09 -7.11 -9.18
C LYS A 202 -12.18 -5.66 -8.71
N PRO A 203 -11.59 -4.71 -9.45
CA PRO A 203 -11.51 -3.32 -8.99
C PRO A 203 -12.89 -2.72 -8.74
N GLN A 204 -13.13 -2.26 -7.51
CA GLN A 204 -14.35 -1.54 -7.12
C GLN A 204 -14.06 -0.07 -6.75
N HIS A 205 -12.79 0.27 -6.49
CA HIS A 205 -12.37 1.57 -5.95
C HIS A 205 -11.35 2.27 -6.85
N ILE A 206 -11.63 2.32 -8.15
CA ILE A 206 -10.79 3.05 -9.11
C ILE A 206 -10.89 4.56 -8.85
N ARG A 207 -9.72 5.17 -8.69
CA ARG A 207 -9.47 6.58 -8.32
C ARG A 207 -10.15 6.97 -7.01
N GLN A 208 -10.15 6.05 -6.05
CA GLN A 208 -10.77 6.23 -4.75
C GLN A 208 -9.89 5.72 -3.61
N GLN A 209 -10.13 6.29 -2.44
CA GLN A 209 -9.66 5.73 -1.17
C GLN A 209 -10.69 4.73 -0.65
N PHE A 210 -10.22 3.63 -0.08
CA PHE A 210 -11.05 2.70 0.68
C PHE A 210 -10.30 2.15 1.90
N THR A 211 -11.01 1.45 2.78
CA THR A 211 -10.47 0.83 3.98
C THR A 211 -11.08 -0.53 4.24
N ALA A 212 -10.41 -1.34 5.06
CA ALA A 212 -10.86 -2.65 5.48
C ALA A 212 -10.57 -2.86 6.98
N ALA A 213 -11.55 -3.40 7.72
CA ALA A 213 -11.41 -3.76 9.13
C ALA A 213 -12.47 -4.79 9.55
N TYR A 214 -12.28 -5.49 10.66
CA TYR A 214 -13.29 -6.41 11.23
C TYR A 214 -14.55 -5.67 11.66
#